data_AF-A0AAJ6VSP0-F1
#
_entry.id   AF-A0AAJ6VSP0-F1
#
_cell.length_a   1.000
_cell.length_b   1.000
_cell.length_c   1.000
_cell.angle_alpha   90.00
_cell.angle_beta   90.00
_cell.angle_gamma   90.00
#
_symmetry.space_group_name_H-M   'P 1'
#
loop_
_entity.id
_entity.type
_entity.pdbx_description
1 polymer ?
#
loop_
_entity_poly.entity_id
_entity_poly.type
_entity_poly.pdbx_seq_one_letter_code
_entity_poly.pdbx_strand_id
1 'polypeptide(L)'
;MSFYVAPSQQRTLRACMVCSLVQLHSKFMREGCPNCDNVLGLRGNNDAIQECTSQVFEGLVTLRDPTTSWVARWQRLDSYVPGTYAVKVTGSVSTLAHPY
;
A
#
# COMPACT_ATOMS: atom_id res chain seq x y z
N MET A 1 0.94 -9.12 12.69
CA MET A 1 -0.10 -8.25 12.10
C MET A 1 -0.52 -8.83 10.74
N SER A 2 -1.80 -8.77 10.37
CA SER A 2 -2.30 -9.20 9.05
C SER A 2 -2.42 -7.98 8.12
N PHE A 3 -1.98 -8.07 6.86
CA PHE A 3 -2.12 -6.99 5.85
C PHE A 3 -3.10 -7.35 4.73
N TYR A 4 -4.01 -8.28 5.00
CA TYR A 4 -5.12 -8.61 4.11
C TYR A 4 -6.29 -7.67 4.34
N VAL A 5 -7.06 -7.44 3.29
CA VAL A 5 -8.28 -6.64 3.33
C VAL A 5 -9.49 -7.56 3.33
N ALA A 6 -10.44 -7.30 4.23
CA ALA A 6 -11.71 -8.02 4.26
C ALA A 6 -12.64 -7.52 3.14
N PRO A 7 -13.55 -8.38 2.63
CA PRO A 7 -14.60 -7.94 1.71
C PRO A 7 -15.45 -6.77 2.27
N SER A 8 -16.16 -6.09 1.37
CA SER A 8 -17.13 -5.03 1.72
C SER A 8 -16.56 -3.75 2.36
N GLN A 9 -15.24 -3.57 2.36
CA GLN A 9 -14.58 -2.35 2.86
C GLN A 9 -14.12 -1.39 1.75
N GLN A 10 -14.52 -1.64 0.50
CA GLN A 10 -13.92 -1.05 -0.71
C GLN A 10 -13.89 0.49 -0.71
N ARG A 11 -14.89 1.16 -0.13
CA ARG A 11 -14.99 2.64 -0.14
C ARG A 11 -13.93 3.35 0.69
N THR A 12 -13.34 2.66 1.67
CA THR A 12 -12.37 3.25 2.62
C THR A 12 -10.94 2.76 2.38
N LEU A 13 -10.74 1.94 1.35
CA LEU A 13 -9.44 1.44 0.95
C LEU A 13 -8.64 2.50 0.19
N ARG A 14 -7.34 2.47 0.41
CA ARG A 14 -6.36 3.24 -0.33
C ARG A 14 -5.19 2.33 -0.67
N ALA A 15 -4.56 2.57 -1.81
CA ALA A 15 -3.36 1.88 -2.23
C ALA A 15 -2.14 2.80 -2.03
N CYS A 16 -1.07 2.28 -1.42
CA CYS A 16 0.21 2.98 -1.37
C CYS A 16 0.73 3.19 -2.79
N MET A 17 1.10 4.42 -3.16
CA MET A 17 1.57 4.74 -4.51
C MET A 17 3.00 4.25 -4.79
N VAL A 18 3.73 3.80 -3.77
CA VAL A 18 5.10 3.26 -3.89
C VAL A 18 5.08 1.73 -4.05
N CYS A 19 4.39 1.01 -3.16
CA CYS A 19 4.43 -0.46 -3.11
C CYS A 19 3.10 -1.15 -3.47
N SER A 20 2.07 -0.39 -3.86
CA SER A 20 0.71 -0.84 -4.18
C SER A 20 -0.07 -1.58 -3.08
N LEU A 21 0.44 -1.66 -1.84
CA LEU A 21 -0.29 -2.25 -0.72
C LEU A 21 -1.63 -1.52 -0.50
N VAL A 22 -2.71 -2.28 -0.43
CA VAL A 22 -4.06 -1.79 -0.19
C VAL A 22 -4.44 -2.02 1.26
N GLN A 23 -4.80 -0.94 1.95
CA GLN A 23 -5.30 -0.99 3.33
C GLN A 23 -6.34 0.10 3.60
N LEU A 24 -7.02 -0.05 4.73
CA LEU A 24 -7.88 1.01 5.26
C LEU A 24 -7.05 2.25 5.58
N HIS A 25 -7.60 3.43 5.27
CA HIS A 25 -7.02 4.70 5.72
C HIS A 25 -6.68 4.69 7.22
N SER A 26 -7.61 4.21 8.06
CA SER A 26 -7.39 4.13 9.52
C SER A 26 -6.26 3.20 9.93
N LYS A 27 -5.89 2.24 9.08
CA LYS A 27 -4.77 1.35 9.36
C LYS A 27 -3.44 1.99 8.99
N PHE A 28 -3.36 2.68 7.84
CA PHE A 28 -2.20 3.52 7.54
C PHE A 28 -1.97 4.55 8.65
N MET A 29 -3.03 5.16 9.17
CA MET A 29 -2.93 6.11 10.27
C MET A 29 -2.35 5.51 11.56
N ARG A 30 -2.74 4.29 11.93
CA ARG A 30 -2.26 3.63 13.16
C ARG A 30 -0.89 2.98 13.01
N GLU A 31 -0.62 2.36 11.87
CA GLU A 31 0.47 1.40 11.70
C GLU A 31 1.48 1.83 10.63
N GLY A 32 1.14 2.79 9.77
CA GLY A 32 1.95 3.14 8.61
C GLY A 32 1.87 2.10 7.49
N CYS A 33 2.68 2.28 6.43
CA CYS A 33 2.84 1.27 5.39
C CYS A 33 3.97 0.28 5.77
N PRO A 34 3.70 -1.03 5.93
CA PRO A 34 4.73 -1.98 6.38
C PRO A 34 5.93 -2.11 5.43
N ASN A 35 5.80 -1.69 4.16
CA ASN A 35 6.88 -1.75 3.18
C ASN A 35 7.63 -0.42 3.03
N CYS A 36 7.02 0.71 3.42
CA CYS A 36 7.48 2.05 3.01
C CYS A 36 7.48 3.10 4.14
N ASP A 37 6.99 2.79 5.35
CA ASP A 37 6.79 3.80 6.40
C ASP A 37 8.09 4.44 6.89
N ASN A 38 9.21 3.71 6.79
CA ASN A 38 10.55 4.22 7.11
C ASN A 38 10.96 5.41 6.24
N VAL A 39 10.37 5.56 5.05
CA VAL A 39 10.62 6.67 4.13
C VAL A 39 9.42 7.62 4.08
N LEU A 40 8.20 7.09 4.08
CA LEU A 40 6.98 7.88 3.87
C LEU A 40 6.43 8.52 5.16
N GLY A 41 6.76 8.00 6.35
CA GLY A 41 6.31 8.56 7.62
C GLY A 41 4.79 8.69 7.74
N LEU A 42 4.03 7.66 7.34
CA LEU A 42 2.56 7.72 7.28
C LEU A 42 1.91 7.60 8.66
N ARG A 43 2.54 6.87 9.59
CA ARG A 43 1.98 6.62 10.92
C ARG A 43 1.75 7.93 11.68
N GLY A 44 0.50 8.19 12.05
CA GLY A 44 0.10 9.42 12.75
C GLY A 44 0.04 10.66 11.86
N ASN A 45 0.28 10.54 10.55
CA ASN A 45 0.35 11.66 9.62
C ASN A 45 -0.71 11.54 8.51
N ASN A 46 -1.86 12.17 8.72
CA ASN A 46 -2.97 12.13 7.76
C ASN A 46 -2.60 12.77 6.41
N ASP A 47 -1.82 13.84 6.41
CA ASP A 47 -1.47 14.58 5.19
C ASP A 47 -0.55 13.72 4.31
N ALA A 48 0.48 13.10 4.90
CA ALA A 48 1.32 12.14 4.19
C ALA A 48 0.51 10.95 3.63
N ILE A 49 -0.52 10.47 4.34
CA ILE A 49 -1.41 9.42 3.82
C ILE A 49 -2.18 9.90 2.59
N GLN A 50 -2.72 11.12 2.61
CA GLN A 50 -3.43 11.66 1.45
C GLN A 50 -2.51 11.84 0.25
N GLU A 51 -1.27 12.27 0.48
CA GLU A 51 -0.28 12.55 -0.57
C GLU A 51 0.44 11.31 -1.11
N CYS A 52 0.55 10.24 -0.32
CA CYS A 52 1.32 9.04 -0.67
C CYS A 52 0.44 7.81 -0.96
N THR A 53 -0.89 7.91 -0.79
CA THR A 53 -1.83 6.83 -1.08
C THR A 53 -3.01 7.31 -1.91
N SER A 54 -3.57 6.44 -2.76
CA SER A 54 -4.66 6.77 -3.66
C SER A 54 -5.90 5.90 -3.40
N GLN A 55 -7.09 6.49 -3.47
CA GLN A 55 -8.36 5.76 -3.54
C GLN A 55 -8.68 5.26 -4.94
N VAL A 56 -7.93 5.72 -5.95
CA VAL A 56 -8.10 5.34 -7.35
C VAL A 56 -7.07 4.27 -7.69
N PHE A 57 -7.49 3.01 -7.58
CA PHE A 57 -6.69 1.85 -7.93
C PHE A 57 -7.55 0.79 -8.61
N GLU A 58 -6.92 -0.09 -9.37
CA GLU A 58 -7.60 -1.12 -10.16
C GLU A 58 -7.03 -2.49 -9.83
N GLY A 59 -7.92 -3.49 -9.76
CA GLY A 59 -7.58 -4.88 -9.45
C GLY A 59 -7.11 -5.08 -8.01
N LEU A 60 -7.34 -6.28 -7.48
CA LEU A 60 -6.82 -6.69 -6.18
C LEU A 60 -6.11 -8.03 -6.33
N VAL A 61 -4.92 -8.13 -5.74
CA VAL A 61 -4.14 -9.36 -5.63
C VAL A 61 -3.93 -9.63 -4.15
N THR A 62 -4.29 -10.83 -3.71
CA THR A 62 -3.95 -11.30 -2.36
C THR A 62 -2.73 -12.20 -2.44
N LEU A 63 -1.61 -11.76 -1.88
CA LEU A 63 -0.34 -12.47 -1.88
C LEU A 63 -0.08 -13.08 -0.51
N ARG A 64 -0.01 -14.42 -0.45
CA ARG A 64 0.34 -15.16 0.77
C ARG A 64 1.83 -15.44 0.88
N ASP A 65 2.45 -15.86 -0.23
CA ASP A 65 3.88 -16.11 -0.32
C ASP A 65 4.45 -15.32 -1.52
N PRO A 66 4.95 -14.11 -1.28
CA PRO A 66 5.49 -13.25 -2.33
C PRO A 66 6.74 -13.84 -3.01
N THR A 67 7.56 -14.61 -2.28
CA THR A 67 8.87 -15.08 -2.75
C THR A 67 8.77 -16.18 -3.81
N THR A 68 7.69 -16.97 -3.77
CA THR A 68 7.48 -18.10 -4.70
C THR A 68 6.44 -17.77 -5.79
N SER A 69 5.64 -16.72 -5.60
CA SER A 69 4.56 -16.35 -6.51
C SER A 69 5.07 -15.73 -7.82
N TRP A 70 4.66 -16.30 -8.95
CA TRP A 70 4.87 -15.68 -10.26
C TRP A 70 4.15 -14.31 -10.37
N VAL A 71 2.93 -14.20 -9.83
CA VAL A 71 2.17 -12.95 -9.83
C VAL A 71 2.91 -11.86 -9.04
N ALA A 72 3.50 -12.20 -7.89
CA ALA A 72 4.29 -11.26 -7.11
C ALA A 72 5.49 -10.75 -7.90
N ARG A 73 6.27 -11.65 -8.52
CA ARG A 73 7.42 -11.27 -9.37
C ARG A 73 7.00 -10.39 -10.54
N TRP A 74 5.90 -10.73 -11.23
CA TRP A 74 5.38 -9.93 -12.34
C TRP A 74 4.98 -8.51 -11.89
N GLN A 75 4.41 -8.39 -10.69
CA GLN A 75 4.00 -7.13 -10.09
C GLN A 75 5.13 -6.42 -9.30
N ARG A 76 6.35 -6.99 -9.26
CA ARG A 76 7.49 -6.49 -8.46
C ARG A 76 7.17 -6.39 -6.95
N LEU A 77 6.45 -7.37 -6.41
CA LEU A 77 6.01 -7.43 -5.02
C LEU A 77 6.72 -8.54 -4.22
N ASP A 78 7.66 -9.25 -4.83
CA ASP A 78 8.31 -10.46 -4.30
C ASP A 78 9.19 -10.21 -3.06
N SER A 79 9.58 -8.96 -2.81
CA SER A 79 10.31 -8.52 -1.61
C SER A 79 9.43 -7.92 -0.51
N TYR A 80 8.12 -7.77 -0.74
CA TYR A 80 7.20 -7.13 0.20
C TYR A 80 6.49 -8.12 1.12
N VAL A 81 5.83 -7.60 2.16
CA VAL A 81 5.10 -8.43 3.11
C VAL A 81 3.88 -9.12 2.47
N PRO A 82 3.45 -10.30 2.96
CA PRO A 82 2.17 -10.88 2.56
C PRO A 82 1.01 -9.92 2.85
N GLY A 83 0.08 -9.79 1.90
CA GLY A 83 -1.01 -8.82 2.01
C GLY A 83 -1.86 -8.67 0.75
N THR A 84 -2.74 -7.68 0.76
CA THR A 84 -3.55 -7.29 -0.39
C THR A 84 -2.90 -6.11 -1.13
N TYR A 85 -2.71 -6.24 -2.43
CA TYR A 85 -2.06 -5.26 -3.30
C TYR A 85 -2.97 -4.90 -4.47
N ALA A 86 -2.82 -3.69 -5.00
CA ALA A 86 -3.48 -3.27 -6.23
C ALA A 86 -2.66 -3.70 -7.47
N VAL A 87 -3.35 -4.01 -8.57
CA VAL A 87 -2.68 -4.27 -9.87
C VAL A 87 -2.14 -2.97 -10.45
N LYS A 88 -2.87 -1.87 -10.26
CA LYS A 88 -2.51 -0.54 -10.72
C LYS A 88 -2.98 0.50 -9.72
N VAL A 89 -2.16 1.53 -9.50
CA VAL A 89 -2.49 2.68 -8.64
C VAL A 89 -2.39 3.95 -9.48
N THR A 90 -3.41 4.79 -9.43
CA THR A 90 -3.42 6.09 -10.11
C THR A 90 -3.01 7.19 -9.13
N GLY A 91 -1.97 7.92 -9.49
CA GLY A 91 -1.47 9.07 -8.75
C GLY A 91 0.05 9.17 -8.87
N SER A 92 0.60 10.29 -8.41
CA SER A 92 2.03 10.54 -8.38
C SER A 92 2.42 10.99 -6.98
N VAL A 93 3.44 10.36 -6.41
CA VAL A 93 4.07 10.86 -5.18
C VAL A 93 4.83 12.12 -5.55
N SER A 94 4.43 13.25 -4.97
CA SER A 94 5.18 14.50 -5.11
C SER A 94 6.54 14.33 -4.44
N THR A 95 7.63 14.58 -5.17
CA THR A 95 9.04 14.33 -4.81
C THR A 95 9.55 15.11 -3.57
N LEU A 96 8.65 15.65 -2.73
CA LEU A 96 8.97 16.49 -1.57
C LEU A 96 8.75 15.81 -0.22
N ALA A 97 8.38 14.53 -0.17
CA ALA A 97 8.48 13.74 1.05
C ALA A 97 9.97 13.44 1.36
N HIS A 98 10.66 14.48 1.84
CA HIS A 98 12.00 14.59 2.41
C HIS A 98 13.20 13.93 1.69
N PRO A 99 14.13 14.74 1.12
CA PRO A 99 15.43 14.25 0.61
C PRO A 99 16.49 14.04 1.73
N TYR A 100 16.09 13.71 2.95
CA TYR A 100 17.02 13.49 4.08
C TYR A 100 16.78 12.14 4.75
#